data_AF-A0A2I0H1F1-F1
#
_entry.id   AF-A0A2I0H1F1-F1
#
_cell.length_a   1.000
_cell.length_b   1.000
_cell.length_c   1.000
_cell.angle_alpha   90.00
_cell.angle_beta   90.00
_cell.angle_gamma   90.00
#
_symmetry.space_group_name_H-M   'P 1'
#
loop_
_entity.id
_entity.type
_entity.pdbx_description
1 polymer ?
#
loop_
_entity_poly.entity_id
_entity_poly.type
_entity_poly.pdbx_seq_one_letter_code
_entity_poly.pdbx_strand_id
1 'polypeptide(L)'
;MAKAKAKAKEMEVVRGLDLNRYMGRWYEIASFPSINQPRDGVNTRATYTLNADGTVHVLNETWSGGKRGSIEGTAYKADHNSDEAKLKVKFYVPPFLPIIPITGDYWVLFIDHDYQYALIGQPSRKYLW
;
A
#
# COMPACT_ATOMS: atom_id res chain seq x y z
N MET A 1 1.91 -30.14 27.50
CA MET A 1 2.71 -30.18 26.26
C MET A 1 2.56 -28.84 25.54
N ALA A 2 3.63 -28.05 25.44
CA ALA A 2 3.61 -26.80 24.68
C ALA A 2 3.71 -27.12 23.18
N LYS A 3 2.74 -26.70 22.37
CA LYS A 3 2.85 -26.74 20.91
C LYS A 3 3.95 -25.76 20.50
N ALA A 4 5.01 -26.26 19.90
CA ALA A 4 5.99 -25.42 19.22
C ALA A 4 5.24 -24.56 18.19
N LYS A 5 5.30 -23.24 18.33
CA LYS A 5 4.75 -22.31 17.35
C LYS A 5 5.59 -22.49 16.09
N ALA A 6 5.00 -23.03 15.02
CA ALA A 6 5.70 -23.12 13.74
C ALA A 6 6.25 -21.73 13.41
N LYS A 7 7.56 -21.65 13.18
CA LYS A 7 8.20 -20.40 12.73
C LYS A 7 7.53 -20.04 11.41
N ALA A 8 6.69 -19.01 11.42
CA ALA A 8 5.93 -18.62 10.24
C ALA A 8 6.93 -18.41 9.10
N LYS A 9 6.65 -19.00 7.93
CA LYS A 9 7.47 -18.77 6.74
C LYS A 9 7.60 -17.26 6.55
N GLU A 10 8.83 -16.80 6.35
CA GLU A 10 9.09 -15.39 6.08
C GLU A 10 8.29 -14.96 4.85
N MET A 11 7.73 -13.76 4.91
CA MET A 11 6.94 -13.24 3.80
C MET A 11 7.90 -12.76 2.72
N GLU A 12 7.88 -13.45 1.59
CA GLU A 12 8.65 -13.06 0.40
C GLU A 12 7.98 -11.83 -0.23
N VAL A 13 8.81 -10.95 -0.77
CA VAL A 13 8.41 -9.72 -1.45
C VAL A 13 9.11 -9.65 -2.80
N VAL A 14 8.53 -8.87 -3.72
CA VAL A 14 9.17 -8.56 -5.01
C VAL A 14 10.53 -7.92 -4.76
N ARG A 15 11.50 -8.27 -5.61
CA ARG A 15 12.82 -7.65 -5.63
C ARG A 15 13.01 -6.93 -6.96
N GLY A 16 13.73 -5.82 -6.95
CA GLY A 16 14.01 -5.04 -8.16
C GLY A 16 12.76 -4.40 -8.78
N LEU A 17 11.80 -3.98 -7.96
CA LEU A 17 10.58 -3.29 -8.44
C LEU A 17 10.95 -2.02 -9.21
N ASP A 18 10.64 -1.99 -10.50
CA ASP A 18 10.71 -0.77 -11.31
C ASP A 18 9.58 0.19 -10.91
N LEU A 19 9.93 1.26 -10.19
CA LEU A 19 8.96 2.26 -9.75
C LEU A 19 8.34 3.02 -10.92
N ASN A 20 9.05 3.26 -12.03
CA ASN A 20 8.50 4.00 -13.16
C ASN A 20 7.33 3.25 -13.79
N ARG A 21 7.46 1.92 -13.94
CA ARG A 21 6.39 1.06 -14.44
C ARG A 21 5.24 0.89 -13.44
N TYR A 22 5.51 1.05 -12.15
CA TYR A 22 4.51 0.96 -11.09
C TYR A 22 3.62 2.20 -10.96
N MET A 23 4.06 3.34 -11.54
CA MET A 23 3.30 4.59 -11.49
C MET A 23 1.98 4.52 -12.24
N GLY A 24 1.10 5.49 -11.98
CA GLY A 24 -0.24 5.53 -12.55
C GLY A 24 -1.26 4.94 -11.60
N ARG A 25 -2.37 4.46 -12.15
CA ARG A 25 -3.58 4.11 -11.39
C ARG A 25 -3.75 2.61 -11.25
N TRP A 26 -3.97 2.19 -10.01
CA TRP A 26 -4.30 0.83 -9.63
C TRP A 26 -5.70 0.78 -9.02
N TYR A 27 -6.47 -0.23 -9.42
CA TYR A 27 -7.81 -0.48 -8.88
C TYR A 27 -7.74 -1.61 -7.87
N GLU A 28 -8.34 -1.40 -6.70
CA GLU A 28 -8.44 -2.44 -5.68
C GLU A 28 -9.51 -3.45 -6.10
N ILE A 29 -9.10 -4.66 -6.47
CA ILE A 29 -10.00 -5.72 -6.93
C ILE A 29 -10.52 -6.54 -5.75
N ALA A 30 -9.66 -6.79 -4.76
CA ALA A 30 -10.00 -7.49 -3.52
C ALA A 30 -9.14 -6.97 -2.39
N SER A 31 -9.69 -6.93 -1.18
CA SER A 31 -8.93 -6.54 0.01
C SER A 31 -9.44 -7.25 1.25
N PHE A 32 -8.60 -7.32 2.28
CA PHE A 32 -9.08 -7.70 3.60
C PHE A 32 -9.87 -6.55 4.22
N PRO A 33 -11.00 -6.84 4.92
CA PRO A 33 -11.76 -5.81 5.62
C PRO A 33 -10.86 -4.97 6.55
N SER A 34 -10.80 -3.67 6.28
CA SER A 34 -9.93 -2.73 6.98
C SER A 34 -10.77 -1.67 7.67
N ILE A 35 -10.38 -1.26 8.88
CA ILE A 35 -11.02 -0.14 9.59
C ILE A 35 -10.75 1.21 8.92
N ASN A 36 -9.74 1.28 8.05
CA ASN A 36 -9.33 2.50 7.36
C ASN A 36 -10.10 2.73 6.05
N GLN A 37 -10.98 1.81 5.66
CA GLN A 37 -11.79 1.88 4.45
C GLN A 37 -13.28 1.70 4.81
N PRO A 38 -14.19 2.40 4.11
CA PRO A 38 -15.62 2.19 4.29
C PRO A 38 -16.02 0.77 3.86
N ARG A 39 -16.92 0.14 4.61
CA ARG A 39 -17.39 -1.24 4.31
C ARG A 39 -18.18 -1.35 3.02
N ASP A 40 -18.81 -0.26 2.59
CA ASP A 40 -19.56 -0.12 1.34
C ASP A 40 -18.76 0.61 0.25
N GLY A 41 -17.43 0.70 0.42
CA GLY A 41 -16.54 1.34 -0.53
C GLY A 41 -16.58 0.68 -1.91
N VAL A 42 -16.75 1.48 -2.95
CA VAL A 42 -16.72 1.05 -4.35
C VAL A 42 -15.76 1.92 -5.15
N ASN A 43 -15.26 1.37 -6.27
CA ASN A 43 -14.30 2.05 -7.15
C ASN A 43 -13.07 2.56 -6.37
N THR A 44 -12.62 1.77 -5.39
CA THR A 44 -11.43 2.06 -4.60
C THR A 44 -10.20 1.96 -5.49
N ARG A 45 -9.34 2.98 -5.43
CA ARG A 45 -8.16 3.07 -6.28
C ARG A 45 -7.04 3.85 -5.61
N ALA A 46 -5.82 3.55 -6.02
CA ALA A 46 -4.63 4.30 -5.69
C ALA A 46 -4.00 4.86 -6.98
N THR A 47 -3.57 6.11 -6.96
CA THR A 47 -2.78 6.70 -8.04
C THR A 47 -1.41 7.08 -7.50
N TYR A 48 -0.37 6.59 -8.16
CA TYR A 48 1.03 6.79 -7.75
C TYR A 48 1.75 7.71 -8.73
N THR A 49 2.46 8.70 -8.20
CA THR A 49 3.30 9.63 -8.98
C THR A 49 4.70 9.68 -8.39
N LEU A 50 5.72 9.49 -9.22
CA LEU A 50 7.11 9.52 -8.78
C LEU A 50 7.59 10.98 -8.64
N ASN A 51 8.12 11.32 -7.47
CA ASN A 51 8.71 12.62 -7.21
C ASN A 51 10.19 12.66 -7.61
N ALA A 52 10.73 13.87 -7.82
CA ALA A 52 12.14 14.07 -8.19
C ALA A 52 13.14 13.58 -7.12
N ASP A 53 12.72 13.51 -5.85
CA ASP A 53 13.53 13.02 -4.73
C ASP A 53 13.49 11.49 -4.57
N GLY A 54 12.79 10.78 -5.46
CA GLY A 54 12.63 9.33 -5.44
C GLY A 54 11.54 8.83 -4.49
N THR A 55 10.82 9.71 -3.79
CA THR A 55 9.60 9.33 -3.08
C THR A 55 8.42 9.20 -4.05
N VAL A 56 7.34 8.57 -3.61
CA VAL A 56 6.13 8.38 -4.41
C VAL A 56 4.98 9.12 -3.75
N HIS A 57 4.36 10.07 -4.45
CA HIS A 57 3.06 10.62 -4.04
C HIS A 57 1.99 9.55 -4.22
N VAL A 58 1.14 9.42 -3.20
CA VAL A 58 0.05 8.44 -3.15
C VAL A 58 -1.27 9.18 -3.00
N LEU A 59 -2.17 9.01 -3.95
CA LEU A 59 -3.57 9.45 -3.85
C LEU A 59 -4.48 8.22 -3.78
N ASN A 60 -5.13 8.01 -2.65
CA ASN A 60 -6.16 7.00 -2.49
C ASN A 60 -7.54 7.65 -2.60
N GLU A 61 -8.43 7.01 -3.37
CA GLU A 61 -9.82 7.43 -3.56
C GLU A 61 -10.77 6.25 -3.40
N THR A 62 -11.96 6.50 -2.86
CA THR A 62 -13.06 5.52 -2.76
C THR A 62 -14.40 6.23 -2.78
N TRP A 63 -15.46 5.56 -3.21
CA TRP A 63 -16.83 6.07 -3.16
C TRP A 63 -17.65 5.28 -2.15
N SER A 64 -18.38 5.98 -1.28
CA SER A 64 -19.30 5.39 -0.30
C SER A 64 -20.51 6.31 -0.16
N GLY A 65 -21.72 5.74 -0.15
CA GLY A 65 -22.97 6.52 -0.12
C GLY A 65 -23.10 7.62 -1.17
N GLY A 66 -22.53 7.41 -2.38
CA GLY A 66 -22.54 8.40 -3.47
C GLY A 66 -21.56 9.57 -3.30
N LYS A 67 -20.72 9.57 -2.26
CA LYS A 67 -19.70 10.60 -2.03
C LYS A 67 -18.30 10.03 -2.25
N ARG A 68 -17.43 10.84 -2.85
CA ARG A 68 -16.00 10.52 -2.98
C ARG A 68 -15.26 10.88 -1.69
N GLY A 69 -14.57 9.91 -1.11
CA GLY A 69 -13.52 10.13 -0.11
C GLY A 69 -12.14 10.04 -0.75
N SER A 70 -11.18 10.83 -0.25
CA SER A 70 -9.80 10.77 -0.70
C SER A 70 -8.81 11.09 0.41
N ILE A 71 -7.60 10.56 0.29
CA ILE A 71 -6.47 10.88 1.16
C ILE A 71 -5.15 10.85 0.37
N GLU A 72 -4.27 11.79 0.68
CA GLU A 72 -2.95 11.89 0.06
C GLU A 72 -1.83 11.58 1.05
N GLY A 73 -0.77 11.00 0.53
CA GLY A 73 0.39 10.62 1.30
C GLY A 73 1.65 10.49 0.47
N THR A 74 2.71 10.01 1.12
CA THR A 74 4.02 9.80 0.51
C THR A 74 4.53 8.42 0.87
N ALA A 75 4.93 7.63 -0.12
CA ALA A 75 5.62 6.37 0.05
C ALA A 75 7.12 6.50 -0.22
N TYR A 76 7.92 5.74 0.53
CA TYR A 76 9.37 5.71 0.43
C TYR A 76 9.90 4.34 0.82
N LYS A 77 11.11 3.98 0.36
CA LYS A 77 11.74 2.69 0.71
C LYS A 77 11.97 2.59 2.21
N ALA A 78 11.68 1.43 2.80
CA ALA A 78 11.98 1.17 4.21
C ALA A 78 13.50 1.02 4.46
N ASP A 79 14.22 0.47 3.48
CA ASP A 79 15.68 0.39 3.45
C ASP A 79 16.18 0.80 2.05
N HIS A 80 16.99 1.84 1.97
CA HIS A 80 17.53 2.34 0.71
C HIS A 80 18.51 1.36 0.05
N ASN A 81 19.20 0.52 0.84
CA ASN A 81 20.25 -0.39 0.38
C ASN A 81 19.72 -1.77 -0.05
N SER A 82 18.45 -2.07 0.23
CA SER A 82 17.80 -3.33 -0.18
C SER A 82 17.09 -3.17 -1.53
N ASP A 83 17.09 -4.19 -2.36
CA ASP A 83 16.28 -4.28 -3.60
C ASP A 83 14.85 -4.79 -3.35
N GLU A 84 14.52 -5.15 -2.11
CA GLU A 84 13.18 -5.60 -1.72
C GLU A 84 12.15 -4.47 -1.81
N ALA A 85 10.96 -4.79 -2.32
CA ALA A 85 9.82 -3.89 -2.44
C ALA A 85 9.08 -3.68 -1.10
N LYS A 86 9.85 -3.37 -0.05
CA LYS A 86 9.36 -2.98 1.27
C LYS A 86 9.37 -1.45 1.36
N LEU A 87 8.18 -0.87 1.35
CA LEU A 87 7.99 0.57 1.48
C LEU A 87 7.32 0.90 2.81
N LYS A 88 7.47 2.15 3.22
CA LYS A 88 6.62 2.82 4.20
C LYS A 88 5.75 3.83 3.48
N VAL A 89 4.48 3.91 3.86
CA VAL A 89 3.56 4.96 3.37
C VAL A 89 3.14 5.84 4.53
N LYS A 90 3.21 7.15 4.34
CA LYS A 90 2.86 8.15 5.35
C LYS A 90 1.67 8.96 4.86
N PHE A 91 0.61 9.00 5.65
CA PHE A 91 -0.56 9.85 5.45
C PHE A 91 -0.67 10.89 6.56
N TYR A 92 -1.32 12.02 6.27
CA TYR A 92 -1.65 13.02 7.28
C TYR A 92 -3.16 13.07 7.49
N VAL A 93 -3.59 12.98 8.76
CA VAL A 93 -5.00 12.88 9.14
C VAL A 93 -5.36 13.98 10.15
N PRO A 94 -6.56 14.59 10.05
CA PRO A 94 -7.51 14.48 8.93
C PRO A 94 -7.02 15.22 7.67
N PRO A 95 -7.50 14.86 6.46
CA PRO A 95 -7.01 15.45 5.21
C PRO A 95 -7.17 16.98 5.15
N PHE A 96 -8.20 17.53 5.81
CA PHE A 96 -8.48 18.97 5.85
C PHE A 96 -7.67 19.74 6.90
N LEU A 97 -6.94 19.04 7.78
CA LEU A 97 -6.08 19.64 8.79
C LEU A 97 -4.95 18.65 9.14
N PRO A 98 -3.85 18.63 8.35
CA PRO A 98 -2.86 17.54 8.35
C PRO A 98 -1.91 17.61 9.56
N ILE A 99 -2.41 17.34 10.76
CA ILE A 99 -1.63 17.47 12.01
C ILE A 99 -1.00 16.14 12.43
N ILE A 100 -1.69 15.02 12.18
CA ILE A 100 -1.29 13.71 12.72
C ILE A 100 -0.70 12.85 11.60
N PRO A 101 0.62 12.57 11.62
CA PRO A 101 1.23 11.65 10.68
C PRO A 101 0.96 10.20 11.10
N ILE A 102 0.46 9.39 10.16
CA ILE A 102 0.30 7.94 10.32
C ILE A 102 1.15 7.24 9.27
N THR A 103 2.02 6.34 9.71
CA THR A 103 2.89 5.55 8.83
C THR A 103 2.50 4.08 8.86
N GLY A 104 2.33 3.48 7.68
CA GLY A 104 2.04 2.07 7.47
C GLY A 104 3.13 1.36 6.66
N ASP A 105 3.17 0.04 6.75
CA ASP A 105 3.95 -0.82 5.86
C ASP A 105 3.20 -1.03 4.54
N TYR A 106 3.94 -0.97 3.42
CA TYR A 106 3.44 -1.24 2.09
C TYR A 106 4.42 -2.17 1.38
N TRP A 107 4.12 -3.47 1.36
CA TRP A 107 5.02 -4.48 0.80
C TRP A 107 4.42 -5.05 -0.46
N VAL A 108 5.11 -4.95 -1.59
CA VAL A 108 4.68 -5.57 -2.85
C VAL A 108 5.09 -7.04 -2.80
N LEU A 109 4.10 -7.92 -2.61
CA LEU A 109 4.29 -9.36 -2.46
C LEU A 109 4.38 -10.05 -3.81
N PHE A 110 3.67 -9.51 -4.80
CA PHE A 110 3.67 -9.98 -6.18
C PHE A 110 3.42 -8.80 -7.11
N ILE A 111 4.02 -8.85 -8.30
CA ILE A 111 3.74 -8.01 -9.45
C ILE A 111 3.89 -8.92 -10.68
N ASP A 112 2.98 -8.83 -11.63
CA ASP A 112 3.14 -9.54 -12.89
C ASP A 112 4.15 -8.83 -13.81
N HIS A 113 4.57 -9.52 -14.87
CA HIS A 113 5.59 -9.01 -15.79
C HIS A 113 5.18 -7.68 -16.44
N ASP A 114 3.89 -7.49 -16.71
CA ASP A 114 3.35 -6.34 -17.45
C ASP A 114 2.86 -5.21 -16.54
N TYR A 115 3.02 -5.35 -15.21
CA TYR A 115 2.59 -4.36 -14.21
C TYR A 115 1.09 -4.05 -14.33
N GLN A 116 0.27 -5.08 -14.52
CA GLN A 116 -1.18 -5.01 -14.58
C GLN A 116 -1.86 -5.59 -13.32
N TYR A 117 -1.16 -6.48 -12.61
CA TYR A 117 -1.65 -7.12 -11.39
C TYR A 117 -0.59 -7.10 -10.30
N ALA A 118 -0.96 -6.58 -9.14
CA ALA A 118 -0.10 -6.55 -7.95
C ALA A 118 -0.84 -7.18 -6.78
N LEU A 119 -0.07 -7.77 -5.86
CA LEU A 119 -0.54 -8.15 -4.53
C LEU A 119 0.29 -7.39 -3.51
N ILE A 120 -0.38 -6.68 -2.62
CA ILE A 120 0.24 -5.83 -1.62
C ILE A 120 -0.20 -6.31 -0.25
N GLY A 121 0.72 -6.30 0.71
CA GLY A 121 0.40 -6.61 2.09
C GLY A 121 1.35 -5.93 3.05
N GLN A 122 1.42 -6.50 4.25
CA GLN A 122 2.26 -6.01 5.32
C GLN A 122 2.67 -7.15 6.28
N PRO A 123 3.71 -6.99 7.11
CA PRO A 123 4.29 -8.11 7.87
C PRO A 123 3.31 -8.80 8.83
N SER A 124 2.31 -8.08 9.35
CA SER A 124 1.31 -8.65 10.25
C SER A 124 0.31 -9.60 9.58
N ARG A 125 0.24 -9.64 8.24
CA ARG A 125 -0.72 -10.44 7.43
C ARG A 125 -2.19 -10.10 7.68
N LYS A 126 -2.49 -8.96 8.32
CA LYS A 126 -3.87 -8.51 8.60
C LYS A 126 -4.44 -7.57 7.54
N TYR A 127 -3.61 -7.09 6.63
CA TYR A 127 -4.00 -6.19 5.55
C TYR A 127 -3.43 -6.75 4.26
N LEU A 128 -4.25 -6.71 3.21
CA LEU A 128 -3.96 -7.24 1.89
C LEU A 128 -4.82 -6.48 0.88
N TRP A 129 -4.24 -6.17 -0.27
CA TRP A 129 -4.87 -5.51 -1.42
C TRP A 129 -4.30 -6.06 -2.73
#